data_AF-A0A4T0VBQ7-F1
#
_entry.id   AF-A0A4T0VBQ7-F1
#
_cell.length_a   1.000
_cell.length_b   1.000
_cell.length_c   1.000
_cell.angle_alpha   90.00
_cell.angle_beta   90.00
_cell.angle_gamma   90.00
#
_symmetry.space_group_name_H-M   'P 1'
#
loop_
_entity.id
_entity.type
_entity.pdbx_description
1 polymer ?
#
loop_
_entity_poly.entity_id
_entity_poly.type
_entity_poly.pdbx_seq_one_letter_code
_entity_poly.pdbx_strand_id
1 'polypeptide(L)'
;MASRWLRLLVSVSLAGAAGLTFAAAWQRWWPACPRGGFDSAACLAVQSHEYDYLVPSDPWVPIGRAAELAGASLLVLAVAAAVLPLVLRPGPLHAGTRLLVVLTALVPAAGLTLLGLVTLRAGMVGHPVAPDLPVLTLGYLACGVFWPAALVWLAATRPRPRAAALTTAVLVALATPIPALLVLGPLAAGYTSYDTAPWSEAGAAPVLLAAAVAVWAVRRPRATPPPADRSLPTVRHSASA
;
A
#
# COMPACT_ATOMS: atom_id res chain seq x y z
N MET A 1 4.74 13.93 19.96
CA MET A 1 5.68 14.05 18.82
C MET A 1 5.78 12.77 18.00
N ALA A 2 5.91 11.59 18.62
CA ALA A 2 6.00 10.29 17.91
C ALA A 2 4.98 10.08 16.78
N SER A 3 3.72 10.51 16.93
CA SER A 3 2.71 10.37 15.86
C SER A 3 2.96 11.20 14.61
N ARG A 4 3.67 12.33 14.70
CA ARG A 4 4.02 13.13 13.52
C ARG A 4 5.09 12.42 12.70
N TRP A 5 6.10 11.87 13.37
CA TRP A 5 7.17 11.12 12.72
C TRP A 5 6.66 9.86 12.02
N LEU A 6 5.77 9.08 12.66
CA LEU A 6 5.19 7.90 12.01
C LEU A 6 4.37 8.26 10.76
N ARG A 7 3.60 9.36 10.79
CA ARG A 7 2.87 9.84 9.61
C ARG A 7 3.80 10.33 8.52
N LEU A 8 4.87 11.05 8.86
CA LEU A 8 5.89 11.48 7.91
C LEU A 8 6.54 10.27 7.23
N LEU A 9 6.96 9.27 8.02
CA LEU A 9 7.58 8.05 7.51
C LEU A 9 6.64 7.32 6.54
N VAL A 10 5.37 7.11 6.92
CA VAL A 10 4.37 6.50 6.03
C VAL A 10 4.15 7.34 4.78
N SER A 11 3.99 8.66 4.91
CA SER A 11 3.77 9.56 3.78
C SER A 11 4.92 9.54 2.78
N VAL A 12 6.17 9.68 3.26
CA VAL A 12 7.37 9.63 2.43
C VAL A 12 7.54 8.26 1.79
N SER A 13 7.28 7.18 2.53
CA SER A 13 7.38 5.83 1.98
C SER A 13 6.34 5.58 0.88
N LEU A 14 5.07 5.96 1.10
CA LEU A 14 4.03 5.83 0.08
C LEU A 14 4.34 6.67 -1.16
N ALA A 15 4.81 7.90 -0.99
CA ALA A 15 5.20 8.76 -2.11
C ALA A 15 6.44 8.25 -2.86
N GLY A 16 7.44 7.74 -2.13
CA GLY A 16 8.63 7.13 -2.71
C GLY A 16 8.30 5.87 -3.51
N ALA A 17 7.46 4.98 -2.95
CA ALA A 17 6.96 3.83 -3.67
C ALA A 17 6.17 4.24 -4.93
N ALA A 18 5.31 5.25 -4.84
CA ALA A 18 4.58 5.75 -6.00
C ALA A 18 5.51 6.23 -7.13
N GLY A 19 6.53 7.02 -6.79
CA GLY A 19 7.51 7.51 -7.76
C GLY A 19 8.31 6.39 -8.42
N LEU A 20 8.78 5.41 -7.62
CA LEU A 20 9.54 4.27 -8.11
C LEU A 20 8.68 3.32 -8.98
N THR A 21 7.43 3.05 -8.59
CA THR A 21 6.48 2.27 -9.40
C THR A 21 6.21 2.96 -10.73
N PHE A 22 5.97 4.27 -10.72
CA PHE A 22 5.78 5.03 -11.95
C PHE A 22 7.03 5.00 -12.85
N ALA A 23 8.23 5.15 -12.26
CA ALA A 23 9.48 5.10 -13.00
C ALA A 23 9.75 3.71 -13.62
N ALA A 24 9.42 2.62 -12.91
CA ALA A 24 9.52 1.27 -13.44
C ALA A 24 8.58 1.06 -14.64
N ALA A 25 7.30 1.44 -14.48
CA ALA A 25 6.32 1.38 -15.57
C ALA A 25 6.74 2.25 -16.76
N TRP A 26 7.29 3.44 -16.50
CA TRP A 26 7.80 4.34 -17.54
C TRP A 26 8.88 3.66 -18.39
N GLN A 27 9.81 2.92 -17.77
CA GLN A 27 10.86 2.23 -18.53
C GLN A 27 10.34 1.13 -19.45
N ARG A 28 9.26 0.44 -19.06
CA ARG A 28 8.60 -0.56 -19.93
C ARG A 28 7.83 0.11 -21.06
N TRP A 29 7.01 1.09 -20.72
CA TRP A 29 5.98 1.58 -21.64
C TRP A 29 6.43 2.76 -22.50
N TRP A 30 7.38 3.59 -22.07
CA TRP A 30 7.85 4.73 -22.84
C TRP A 30 9.20 4.45 -23.52
N PRO A 31 9.37 4.75 -24.83
CA PRO A 31 8.41 5.38 -25.75
C PRO A 31 7.54 4.40 -26.54
N ALA A 32 7.62 3.08 -26.27
CA ALA A 32 6.99 2.04 -27.09
C ALA A 32 5.45 2.09 -27.16
N CYS A 33 4.81 2.52 -26.07
CA CYS A 33 3.36 2.58 -25.87
C CYS A 33 2.88 3.99 -25.50
N PRO A 34 2.95 4.97 -26.43
CA PRO A 34 2.32 6.27 -26.20
C PRO A 34 0.80 6.09 -26.12
N ARG A 35 0.12 6.96 -25.37
CA ARG A 35 -1.36 6.95 -25.32
C ARG A 35 -1.94 7.06 -26.73
N GLY A 36 -2.89 6.18 -27.04
CA GLY A 36 -3.53 6.09 -28.36
C GLY A 36 -2.76 5.28 -29.40
N GLY A 37 -1.54 4.80 -29.09
CA GLY A 37 -0.73 3.94 -29.96
C GLY A 37 -0.57 2.51 -29.45
N PHE A 38 -1.54 2.01 -28.67
CA PHE A 38 -1.42 0.73 -27.96
C PHE A 38 -1.39 -0.50 -28.88
N ASP A 39 -1.94 -0.39 -30.09
CA ASP A 39 -1.92 -1.46 -31.09
C ASP A 39 -0.75 -1.34 -32.09
N SER A 40 0.19 -0.41 -31.85
CA SER A 40 1.41 -0.34 -32.64
C SER A 40 2.29 -1.57 -32.40
N ALA A 41 3.04 -2.01 -33.43
CA ALA A 41 3.91 -3.18 -33.32
C ALA A 41 4.92 -3.07 -32.16
N ALA A 42 5.47 -1.87 -31.93
CA ALA A 42 6.38 -1.62 -30.83
C ALA A 42 5.70 -1.78 -29.47
N CYS A 43 4.45 -1.31 -29.34
CA CYS A 43 3.70 -1.45 -28.09
C CYS A 43 3.30 -2.91 -27.84
N LEU A 44 2.77 -3.59 -28.85
CA LEU A 44 2.38 -5.00 -28.75
C LEU A 44 3.55 -5.90 -28.35
N ALA A 45 4.77 -5.59 -28.81
CA ALA A 45 5.96 -6.32 -28.38
C ALA A 45 6.17 -6.25 -26.85
N VAL A 46 6.11 -5.05 -26.26
CA VAL A 46 6.35 -4.85 -24.82
C VAL A 46 5.16 -5.18 -23.91
N GLN A 47 4.00 -5.51 -24.50
CA GLN A 47 2.84 -6.02 -23.76
C GLN A 47 2.98 -7.51 -23.38
N SER A 48 3.91 -8.23 -24.01
CA SER A 48 4.21 -9.62 -23.65
C SER A 48 4.65 -9.74 -22.19
N HIS A 49 4.21 -10.79 -21.50
CA HIS A 49 4.65 -11.17 -20.15
C HIS A 49 6.16 -11.37 -20.06
N GLU A 50 6.85 -11.63 -21.18
CA GLU A 50 8.32 -11.71 -21.23
C GLU A 50 8.98 -10.41 -20.76
N TYR A 51 8.26 -9.29 -20.81
CA TYR A 51 8.74 -7.98 -20.36
C TYR A 51 8.22 -7.57 -18.98
N ASP A 52 7.56 -8.48 -18.26
CA ASP A 52 7.10 -8.25 -16.89
C ASP A 52 8.29 -8.03 -15.97
N TYR A 53 8.25 -6.96 -15.18
CA TYR A 53 9.34 -6.58 -14.30
C TYR A 53 8.99 -6.77 -12.81
N LEU A 54 7.79 -7.25 -12.49
CA LEU A 54 7.37 -7.61 -11.13
C LEU A 54 7.46 -9.13 -10.97
N VAL A 55 8.40 -9.61 -10.17
CA VAL A 55 8.64 -11.06 -9.97
C VAL A 55 8.76 -11.80 -11.33
N PRO A 56 9.74 -11.45 -12.17
CA PRO A 56 9.86 -12.01 -13.51
C PRO A 56 10.02 -13.54 -13.48
N SER A 57 9.51 -14.21 -14.52
CA SER A 57 9.59 -15.67 -14.72
C SER A 57 10.12 -15.99 -16.11
N ASP A 58 10.74 -17.16 -16.29
CA ASP A 58 11.24 -17.59 -17.60
C ASP A 58 10.10 -17.89 -18.60
N PRO A 59 10.22 -17.48 -19.87
CA PRO A 59 11.27 -16.61 -20.43
C PRO A 59 11.10 -15.13 -20.02
N TRP A 60 12.20 -14.43 -19.72
CA TRP A 60 12.20 -13.01 -19.35
C TRP A 60 13.22 -12.19 -20.13
N VAL A 61 12.81 -11.00 -20.57
CA VAL A 61 13.64 -10.01 -21.26
C VAL A 61 13.74 -8.75 -20.39
N PRO A 62 14.93 -8.43 -19.84
CA PRO A 62 15.10 -7.25 -19.00
C PRO A 62 14.91 -5.96 -19.79
N ILE A 63 14.09 -5.04 -19.28
CA ILE A 63 13.96 -3.67 -19.81
C ILE A 63 14.59 -2.69 -18.85
N GLY A 64 15.71 -2.10 -19.27
CA GLY A 64 16.40 -1.06 -18.52
C GLY A 64 16.68 -1.49 -17.07
N ARG A 65 16.17 -0.72 -16.12
CA ARG A 65 16.23 -0.96 -14.66
C ARG A 65 14.84 -1.17 -14.06
N ALA A 66 13.85 -1.60 -14.86
CA ALA A 66 12.44 -1.59 -14.44
C ALA A 66 12.24 -2.51 -13.22
N ALA A 67 12.85 -3.69 -13.24
CA ALA A 67 12.79 -4.64 -12.14
C ALA A 67 13.50 -4.12 -10.87
N GLU A 68 14.63 -3.42 -11.01
CA GLU A 68 15.30 -2.81 -9.85
C GLU A 68 14.43 -1.72 -9.20
N LEU A 69 13.83 -0.84 -10.01
CA LEU A 69 12.95 0.22 -9.54
C LEU A 69 11.68 -0.33 -8.90
N ALA A 70 11.08 -1.35 -9.49
CA ALA A 70 9.90 -2.01 -8.94
C ALA A 70 10.22 -2.76 -7.64
N GLY A 71 11.33 -3.49 -7.58
CA GLY A 71 11.80 -4.13 -6.35
C GLY A 71 12.06 -3.12 -5.24
N ALA A 72 12.74 -2.00 -5.55
CA ALA A 72 12.93 -0.89 -4.61
C ALA A 72 11.59 -0.27 -4.16
N SER A 73 10.63 -0.10 -5.06
CA SER A 73 9.28 0.38 -4.72
C SER A 73 8.61 -0.52 -3.69
N LEU A 74 8.64 -1.84 -3.90
CA LEU A 74 8.05 -2.82 -2.99
C LEU A 74 8.72 -2.79 -1.60
N LEU A 75 10.04 -2.64 -1.54
CA LEU A 75 10.78 -2.50 -0.28
C LEU A 75 10.40 -1.22 0.48
N VAL A 76 10.27 -0.10 -0.23
CA VAL A 76 9.80 1.15 0.38
C VAL A 76 8.34 1.03 0.83
N LEU A 77 7.48 0.36 0.04
CA LEU A 77 6.10 0.08 0.42
C LEU A 77 6.01 -0.84 1.64
N ALA A 78 6.95 -1.79 1.80
CA ALA A 78 7.03 -2.65 2.98
C ALA A 78 7.24 -1.83 4.27
N VAL A 79 8.04 -0.76 4.21
CA VAL A 79 8.20 0.19 5.33
C VAL A 79 6.86 0.86 5.66
N ALA A 80 6.12 1.32 4.64
CA ALA A 80 4.80 1.89 4.86
C ALA A 80 3.84 0.85 5.48
N ALA A 81 3.85 -0.40 5.00
CA ALA A 81 3.02 -1.48 5.50
C ALA A 81 3.29 -1.82 6.97
N ALA A 82 4.56 -1.84 7.39
CA ALA A 82 4.94 -2.08 8.77
C ALA A 82 4.47 -0.97 9.74
N VAL A 83 4.42 0.27 9.27
CA VAL A 83 4.18 1.44 10.14
C VAL A 83 2.72 1.91 10.10
N LEU A 84 2.02 1.76 8.97
CA LEU A 84 0.67 2.27 8.76
C LEU A 84 -0.35 1.78 9.80
N PRO A 85 -0.38 0.50 10.22
CA PRO A 85 -1.32 0.04 11.26
C PRO A 85 -1.21 0.83 12.57
N LEU A 86 0.00 1.25 12.96
CA LEU A 86 0.25 2.06 14.15
C LEU A 86 -0.30 3.49 14.01
N VAL A 87 -0.31 4.03 12.78
CA VAL A 87 -0.91 5.34 12.46
C VAL A 87 -2.44 5.26 12.46
N LEU A 88 -3.00 4.18 11.90
CA LEU A 88 -4.44 3.94 11.82
C LEU A 88 -5.06 3.56 13.16
N ARG A 89 -4.27 3.03 14.10
CA ARG A 89 -4.75 2.62 15.43
C ARG A 89 -3.81 3.09 16.56
N PRO A 90 -3.70 4.40 16.83
CA PRO A 90 -2.88 4.91 17.90
C PRO A 90 -3.60 4.78 19.25
N GLY A 91 -2.91 4.29 20.28
CA GLY A 91 -3.41 4.28 21.66
C GLY A 91 -3.23 2.93 22.36
N PRO A 92 -3.74 2.81 23.59
CA PRO A 92 -3.74 1.54 24.31
C PRO A 92 -4.63 0.52 23.57
N LEU A 93 -4.13 -0.70 23.44
CA LEU A 93 -4.81 -1.81 22.76
C LEU A 93 -4.95 -2.98 23.72
N HIS A 94 -6.14 -3.59 23.74
CA HIS A 94 -6.34 -4.92 24.30
C HIS A 94 -5.44 -5.93 23.57
N ALA A 95 -5.09 -7.04 24.25
CA ALA A 95 -4.13 -8.03 23.73
C ALA A 95 -4.50 -8.53 22.32
N GLY A 96 -5.78 -8.88 22.08
CA GLY A 96 -6.25 -9.34 20.78
C GLY A 96 -6.10 -8.29 19.66
N THR A 97 -6.43 -7.03 19.94
CA THR A 97 -6.24 -5.94 18.95
C THR A 97 -4.77 -5.67 18.70
N ARG A 98 -3.91 -5.80 19.72
CA ARG A 98 -2.46 -5.65 19.57
C ARG A 98 -1.89 -6.73 18.64
N LEU A 99 -2.26 -7.99 18.85
CA LEU A 99 -1.86 -9.09 17.98
C LEU A 99 -2.27 -8.79 16.53
N LEU A 100 -3.52 -8.37 16.32
CA LEU A 100 -4.00 -8.07 14.98
C LEU A 100 -3.25 -6.91 14.33
N VAL A 101 -2.96 -5.82 15.06
CA VAL A 101 -2.13 -4.71 14.56
C VAL A 101 -0.73 -5.20 14.16
N VAL A 102 -0.12 -6.08 14.96
CA VAL A 102 1.19 -6.68 14.67
C VAL A 102 1.11 -7.55 13.41
N LEU A 103 0.10 -8.41 13.27
CA LEU A 103 -0.08 -9.25 12.08
C LEU A 103 -0.33 -8.41 10.83
N THR A 104 -1.18 -7.38 10.92
CA THR A 104 -1.43 -6.44 9.81
C THR A 104 -0.20 -5.63 9.42
N ALA A 105 0.77 -5.47 10.32
CA ALA A 105 2.05 -4.83 10.01
C ALA A 105 3.05 -5.81 9.40
N LEU A 106 3.30 -6.94 10.08
CA LEU A 106 4.40 -7.83 9.76
C LEU A 106 4.13 -8.71 8.54
N VAL A 107 2.93 -9.27 8.41
CA VAL A 107 2.60 -10.20 7.32
C VAL A 107 2.74 -9.53 5.93
N PRO A 108 2.11 -8.38 5.66
CA PRO A 108 2.30 -7.70 4.38
C PRO A 108 3.69 -7.10 4.22
N ALA A 109 4.33 -6.58 5.27
CA ALA A 109 5.69 -6.08 5.16
C ALA A 109 6.67 -7.19 4.77
N ALA A 110 6.54 -8.40 5.35
CA ALA A 110 7.34 -9.56 4.97
C ALA A 110 7.06 -10.00 3.53
N GLY A 111 5.79 -10.06 3.13
CA GLY A 111 5.40 -10.39 1.75
C GLY A 111 5.97 -9.41 0.72
N LEU A 112 5.77 -8.10 0.94
CA LEU A 112 6.34 -7.04 0.11
C LEU A 112 7.87 -7.05 0.10
N THR A 113 8.50 -7.34 1.23
CA THR A 113 9.96 -7.46 1.32
C THR A 113 10.48 -8.60 0.46
N LEU A 114 9.86 -9.78 0.56
CA LEU A 114 10.23 -10.93 -0.25
C LEU A 114 10.04 -10.65 -1.74
N LEU A 115 8.84 -10.18 -2.14
CA LEU A 115 8.54 -9.84 -3.53
C LEU A 115 9.52 -8.77 -4.04
N GLY A 116 9.82 -7.75 -3.23
CA GLY A 116 10.77 -6.70 -3.53
C GLY A 116 12.20 -7.20 -3.71
N LEU A 117 12.68 -8.05 -2.82
CA LEU A 117 14.03 -8.63 -2.90
C LEU A 117 14.19 -9.55 -4.11
N VAL A 118 13.20 -10.41 -4.39
CA VAL A 118 13.21 -11.28 -5.58
C VAL A 118 13.26 -10.44 -6.85
N THR A 119 12.37 -9.44 -6.94
CA THR A 119 12.27 -8.56 -8.10
C THR A 119 13.55 -7.73 -8.31
N LEU A 120 14.07 -7.11 -7.23
CA LEU A 120 15.30 -6.33 -7.26
C LEU A 120 16.50 -7.19 -7.67
N ARG A 121 16.62 -8.40 -7.10
CA ARG A 121 17.72 -9.32 -7.43
C ARG A 121 17.65 -9.80 -8.86
N ALA A 122 16.46 -10.13 -9.37
CA ALA A 122 16.29 -10.47 -10.78
C ALA A 122 16.75 -9.33 -11.70
N GLY A 123 16.40 -8.07 -11.35
CA GLY A 123 16.90 -6.88 -12.03
C GLY A 123 18.42 -6.76 -12.03
N MET A 124 19.07 -6.94 -10.87
CA MET A 124 20.52 -6.82 -10.75
C MET A 124 21.31 -7.90 -11.49
N VAL A 125 20.79 -9.13 -11.57
CA VAL A 125 21.51 -10.26 -12.19
C VAL A 125 21.09 -10.47 -13.65
N GLY A 126 19.97 -9.88 -14.09
CA GLY A 126 19.50 -9.97 -15.48
C GLY A 126 18.87 -11.32 -15.86
N HIS A 127 18.49 -12.14 -14.88
CA HIS A 127 17.69 -13.35 -15.09
C HIS A 127 16.67 -13.56 -13.94
N PRO A 128 15.57 -14.30 -14.18
CA PRO A 128 14.61 -14.63 -13.14
C PRO A 128 15.27 -15.37 -11.97
N VAL A 129 15.03 -14.90 -10.75
CA VAL A 129 15.46 -15.60 -9.53
C VAL A 129 14.28 -16.42 -9.07
N ALA A 130 14.24 -17.72 -9.41
CA ALA A 130 13.15 -18.63 -9.07
C ALA A 130 12.96 -18.72 -7.55
N PRO A 131 11.90 -18.11 -6.99
CA PRO A 131 11.54 -18.34 -5.60
C PRO A 131 10.60 -19.55 -5.50
N ASP A 132 10.50 -20.13 -4.32
CA ASP A 132 9.51 -21.17 -4.06
C ASP A 132 8.08 -20.63 -4.32
N LEU A 133 7.38 -21.23 -5.30
CA LEU A 133 6.02 -20.83 -5.72
C LEU A 133 5.03 -20.66 -4.54
N PRO A 134 5.02 -21.54 -3.52
CA PRO A 134 4.16 -21.35 -2.35
C PRO A 134 4.42 -20.02 -1.62
N VAL A 135 5.68 -19.59 -1.54
CA VAL A 135 6.07 -18.39 -0.80
C VAL A 135 5.65 -17.14 -1.56
N LEU A 136 5.78 -17.12 -2.89
CA LEU A 136 5.22 -16.04 -3.73
C LEU A 136 3.70 -15.95 -3.59
N THR A 137 3.03 -17.10 -3.64
CA THR A 137 1.57 -17.17 -3.53
C THR A 137 1.11 -16.57 -2.20
N LEU A 138 1.78 -16.92 -1.10
CA LEU A 138 1.52 -16.32 0.20
C LEU A 138 1.79 -14.82 0.22
N GLY A 139 2.86 -14.34 -0.44
CA GLY A 139 3.15 -12.92 -0.59
C GLY A 139 2.02 -12.17 -1.32
N TYR A 140 1.53 -12.71 -2.43
CA TYR A 140 0.40 -12.13 -3.17
C TYR A 140 -0.90 -12.15 -2.38
N LEU A 141 -1.23 -13.24 -1.68
CA LEU A 141 -2.42 -13.30 -0.83
C LEU A 141 -2.32 -12.34 0.35
N ALA A 142 -1.15 -12.25 0.98
CA ALA A 142 -0.88 -11.31 2.06
C ALA A 142 -1.11 -9.86 1.61
N CYS A 143 -0.56 -9.47 0.47
CA CYS A 143 -0.58 -8.09 0.00
C CYS A 143 -1.87 -7.73 -0.76
N GLY A 144 -2.42 -8.65 -1.56
CA GLY A 144 -3.57 -8.43 -2.42
C GLY A 144 -4.91 -8.61 -1.73
N VAL A 145 -5.00 -9.49 -0.73
CA VAL A 145 -6.27 -9.83 -0.06
C VAL A 145 -6.26 -9.46 1.42
N PHE A 146 -5.34 -10.04 2.18
CA PHE A 146 -5.32 -9.88 3.64
C PHE A 146 -5.09 -8.42 4.05
N TRP A 147 -4.09 -7.76 3.47
CA TRP A 147 -3.68 -6.41 3.88
C TRP A 147 -4.76 -5.34 3.64
N PRO A 148 -5.40 -5.24 2.45
CA PRO A 148 -6.55 -4.38 2.22
C PRO A 148 -7.66 -4.55 3.26
N ALA A 149 -8.10 -5.80 3.47
CA ALA A 149 -9.18 -6.11 4.39
C ALA A 149 -8.82 -5.72 5.83
N ALA A 150 -7.61 -6.05 6.27
CA ALA A 150 -7.13 -5.76 7.61
C ALA A 150 -6.96 -4.24 7.85
N LEU A 151 -6.45 -3.47 6.88
CA LEU A 151 -6.35 -2.01 6.99
C LEU A 151 -7.72 -1.34 7.11
N VAL A 152 -8.67 -1.74 6.25
CA VAL A 152 -10.03 -1.20 6.28
C VAL A 152 -10.71 -1.54 7.61
N TRP A 153 -10.58 -2.79 8.08
CA TRP A 153 -11.11 -3.20 9.37
C TRP A 153 -10.51 -2.40 10.54
N LEU A 154 -9.18 -2.21 10.57
CA LEU A 154 -8.49 -1.43 11.61
C LEU A 154 -8.98 0.02 11.63
N ALA A 155 -9.15 0.63 10.46
CA ALA A 155 -9.65 1.98 10.32
C ALA A 155 -11.14 2.10 10.68
N ALA A 156 -11.97 1.12 10.30
CA ALA A 156 -13.42 1.10 10.55
C ALA A 156 -13.75 0.97 12.04
N THR A 157 -12.97 0.16 12.77
CA THR A 157 -13.15 -0.08 14.20
C THR A 157 -12.59 1.04 15.07
N ARG A 158 -11.88 2.02 14.50
CA ARG A 158 -11.24 3.14 15.22
C ARG A 158 -12.29 4.04 15.90
N PRO A 159 -12.05 4.47 17.16
CA PRO A 159 -12.85 5.56 17.76
C PRO A 159 -12.83 6.81 16.87
N ARG A 160 -13.94 7.55 16.86
CA ARG A 160 -14.07 8.76 16.03
C ARG A 160 -13.00 9.82 16.39
N PRO A 161 -12.53 10.62 15.42
CA PRO A 161 -12.89 10.61 14.00
C PRO A 161 -12.18 9.49 13.21
N ARG A 162 -12.91 8.80 12.33
CA ARG A 162 -12.40 7.68 11.53
C ARG A 162 -12.29 7.94 10.01
N ALA A 163 -12.88 9.01 9.50
CA ALA A 163 -12.96 9.28 8.07
C ALA A 163 -11.59 9.29 7.37
N ALA A 164 -10.63 10.09 7.85
CA ALA A 164 -9.28 10.15 7.28
C ALA A 164 -8.53 8.79 7.34
N ALA A 165 -8.74 8.02 8.41
CA ALA A 165 -8.14 6.69 8.55
C ALA A 165 -8.73 5.72 7.53
N LEU A 166 -10.05 5.74 7.34
CA LEU A 166 -10.75 4.93 6.33
C LEU A 166 -10.32 5.35 4.92
N THR A 167 -10.28 6.64 4.60
CA THR A 167 -9.81 7.13 3.31
C THR A 167 -8.39 6.66 3.03
N THR A 168 -7.47 6.78 3.99
CA THR A 168 -6.09 6.29 3.83
C THR A 168 -6.05 4.78 3.60
N ALA A 169 -6.79 4.00 4.39
CA ALA A 169 -6.84 2.55 4.27
C ALA A 169 -7.41 2.09 2.92
N VAL A 170 -8.49 2.72 2.46
CA VAL A 170 -9.14 2.43 1.17
C VAL A 170 -8.23 2.80 0.00
N LEU A 171 -7.55 3.95 0.05
CA LEU A 171 -6.59 4.32 -1.00
C LEU A 171 -5.43 3.32 -1.06
N VAL A 172 -4.84 2.93 0.08
CA VAL A 172 -3.79 1.89 0.08
C VAL A 172 -4.33 0.55 -0.42
N ALA A 173 -5.56 0.17 -0.05
CA ALA A 173 -6.23 -1.03 -0.55
C ALA A 173 -6.45 -1.00 -2.07
N LEU A 174 -6.82 0.15 -2.64
CA LEU A 174 -6.99 0.31 -4.08
C LEU A 174 -5.65 0.28 -4.83
N ALA A 175 -4.54 0.57 -4.16
CA ALA A 175 -3.21 0.50 -4.74
C ALA A 175 -2.59 -0.91 -4.70
N THR A 176 -3.26 -1.91 -4.13
CA THR A 176 -2.74 -3.29 -4.13
C THR A 176 -2.89 -3.93 -5.52
N PRO A 177 -2.17 -5.04 -5.82
CA PRO A 177 -2.11 -5.57 -7.18
C PRO A 177 -3.48 -5.89 -7.80
N ILE A 178 -4.44 -6.40 -7.02
CA ILE A 178 -5.75 -6.80 -7.56
C ILE A 178 -6.52 -5.57 -8.10
N PRO A 179 -6.83 -4.53 -7.30
CA PRO A 179 -7.55 -3.38 -7.86
C PRO A 179 -6.68 -2.56 -8.82
N ALA A 180 -5.36 -2.49 -8.60
CA ALA A 180 -4.46 -1.76 -9.49
C ALA A 180 -4.46 -2.36 -10.89
N LEU A 181 -4.28 -3.68 -11.03
CA LEU A 181 -4.17 -4.34 -12.32
C LEU A 181 -5.52 -4.62 -12.98
N LEU A 182 -6.56 -4.97 -12.20
CA LEU A 182 -7.85 -5.37 -12.78
C LEU A 182 -8.83 -4.22 -12.96
N VAL A 183 -8.64 -3.10 -12.27
CA VAL A 183 -9.60 -1.98 -12.27
C VAL A 183 -8.91 -0.68 -12.67
N LEU A 184 -7.94 -0.20 -11.89
CA LEU A 184 -7.36 1.11 -12.08
C LEU A 184 -6.54 1.21 -13.36
N GLY A 185 -5.76 0.19 -13.67
CA GLY A 185 -4.93 0.12 -14.87
C GLY A 185 -5.77 0.21 -16.14
N PRO A 186 -6.71 -0.72 -16.38
CA PRO A 186 -7.62 -0.68 -17.52
C PRO A 186 -8.39 0.64 -17.63
N LEU A 187 -8.90 1.17 -16.51
CA LEU A 187 -9.61 2.46 -16.51
C LEU A 187 -8.69 3.64 -16.86
N ALA A 188 -7.46 3.67 -16.36
CA ALA A 188 -6.50 4.74 -16.60
C ALA A 188 -5.92 4.70 -18.03
N ALA A 189 -5.79 3.50 -18.59
CA ALA A 189 -5.39 3.29 -19.97
C ALA A 189 -6.56 3.50 -20.94
N GLY A 190 -7.79 3.24 -20.52
CA GLY A 190 -8.94 3.15 -21.42
C GLY A 190 -8.81 1.96 -22.38
N TYR A 191 -8.05 0.93 -21.97
CA TYR A 191 -7.63 -0.18 -22.81
C TYR A 191 -7.40 -1.43 -21.97
N THR A 192 -7.76 -2.59 -22.53
CA THR A 192 -7.49 -3.92 -21.98
C THR A 192 -6.70 -4.73 -23.01
N SER A 193 -5.54 -5.26 -22.62
CA SER A 193 -4.78 -6.19 -23.45
C SER A 193 -5.19 -7.63 -23.13
N TYR A 194 -4.84 -8.55 -24.05
CA TYR A 194 -4.88 -9.99 -23.79
C TYR A 194 -3.82 -10.43 -22.77
N ASP A 195 -2.66 -9.77 -22.78
CA ASP A 195 -1.53 -10.07 -21.89
C ASP A 195 -1.42 -8.97 -20.82
N THR A 196 -0.46 -8.06 -20.93
CA THR A 196 -0.35 -6.93 -20.00
C THR A 196 -0.88 -5.63 -20.60
N ALA A 197 -1.89 -5.03 -19.95
CA ALA A 197 -2.43 -3.74 -20.37
C ALA A 197 -1.39 -2.61 -20.17
N PRO A 198 -1.13 -1.77 -21.20
CA PRO A 198 -0.17 -0.67 -21.10
C PRO A 198 -0.47 0.26 -19.92
N TRP A 199 0.58 0.66 -19.21
CA TRP A 199 0.51 1.56 -18.05
C TRP A 199 -0.34 1.05 -16.87
N SER A 200 -0.78 -0.20 -16.87
CA SER A 200 -1.66 -0.72 -15.82
C SER A 200 -1.01 -0.67 -14.43
N GLU A 201 0.28 -0.97 -14.34
CA GLU A 201 1.05 -0.94 -13.10
C GLU A 201 1.26 0.50 -12.58
N ALA A 202 1.33 1.49 -13.49
CA ALA A 202 1.41 2.90 -13.13
C ALA A 202 0.12 3.43 -12.49
N GLY A 203 -1.02 2.73 -12.66
CA GLY A 203 -2.30 3.09 -12.08
C GLY A 203 -2.30 3.18 -10.54
N ALA A 204 -1.42 2.41 -9.87
CA ALA A 204 -1.26 2.47 -8.42
C ALA A 204 -0.59 3.77 -7.93
N ALA A 205 0.27 4.39 -8.73
CA ALA A 205 1.06 5.55 -8.33
C ALA A 205 0.23 6.77 -7.87
N PRO A 206 -0.77 7.26 -8.63
CA PRO A 206 -1.60 8.39 -8.18
C PRO A 206 -2.38 8.06 -6.90
N VAL A 207 -2.80 6.81 -6.72
CA VAL A 207 -3.54 6.37 -5.53
C VAL A 207 -2.63 6.33 -4.29
N LEU A 208 -1.40 5.84 -4.45
CA LEU A 208 -0.38 5.88 -3.39
C LEU A 208 -0.03 7.33 -3.00
N LEU A 209 0.10 8.24 -3.97
CA LEU A 209 0.31 9.67 -3.70
C LEU A 209 -0.87 10.28 -2.93
N ALA A 210 -2.11 9.98 -3.33
CA ALA A 210 -3.29 10.42 -2.60
C ALA A 210 -3.31 9.88 -1.16
N ALA A 211 -2.94 8.62 -0.96
CA ALA A 211 -2.80 8.02 0.37
C ALA A 211 -1.71 8.71 1.21
N ALA A 212 -0.57 9.05 0.58
CA ALA A 212 0.52 9.77 1.21
C ALA A 212 0.09 11.15 1.73
N VAL A 213 -0.84 11.82 1.05
CA VAL A 213 -1.44 13.09 1.52
C VAL A 213 -2.50 12.82 2.59
N ALA A 214 -3.40 11.87 2.37
CA ALA A 214 -4.52 11.57 3.27
C ALA A 214 -4.08 11.17 4.68
N VAL A 215 -2.94 10.48 4.81
CA VAL A 215 -2.41 10.05 6.12
C VAL A 215 -2.15 11.21 7.07
N TRP A 216 -1.87 12.42 6.57
CA TRP A 216 -1.68 13.62 7.39
C TRP A 216 -2.95 14.07 8.12
N ALA A 217 -4.11 13.79 7.54
CA ALA A 217 -5.41 14.08 8.16
C ALA A 217 -5.78 13.08 9.27
N VAL A 218 -5.00 12.00 9.47
CA VAL A 218 -5.22 11.01 10.54
C VAL A 218 -4.85 11.60 11.90
N ARG A 219 -5.87 12.09 12.62
CA ARG A 219 -5.73 12.70 13.96
C ARG A 219 -5.93 11.66 15.06
N ARG A 220 -5.15 11.75 16.15
CA ARG A 220 -5.39 10.94 17.35
C ARG A 220 -6.79 11.27 17.91
N PRO A 221 -7.55 10.26 18.40
CA PRO A 221 -8.74 10.55 19.19
C PRO A 221 -8.34 11.50 20.32
N ARG A 222 -9.08 12.60 20.48
CA ARG A 222 -8.93 13.43 21.69
C ARG A 222 -9.41 12.56 22.84
N ALA A 223 -8.61 12.46 23.90
CA ALA A 223 -9.12 11.89 25.13
C ALA A 223 -10.32 12.73 25.53
N THR A 224 -11.50 12.11 25.62
CA THR A 224 -12.64 12.77 26.26
C THR A 224 -12.18 13.07 27.67
N PRO A 225 -12.24 14.33 28.14
CA PRO A 225 -11.98 14.62 29.55
C PRO A 225 -12.83 13.65 30.39
N PRO A 226 -12.29 13.12 31.51
CA PRO A 226 -13.14 12.40 32.44
C PRO A 226 -14.36 13.29 32.73
N PRO A 227 -15.59 12.72 32.80
CA PRO A 227 -16.76 13.51 33.14
C PRO A 227 -16.39 14.30 34.39
N ALA A 228 -16.40 15.63 34.29
CA ALA A 228 -16.09 16.51 35.41
C ALA A 228 -16.90 15.97 36.57
N ASP A 229 -16.21 15.50 37.61
CA ASP A 229 -16.80 14.83 38.75
C ASP A 229 -18.00 15.68 39.11
N ARG A 230 -19.20 15.17 38.81
CA ARG A 230 -20.44 15.81 39.22
C ARG A 230 -20.45 15.54 40.70
N SER A 231 -19.65 16.32 41.42
CA SER A 231 -19.71 16.46 42.85
C SER A 231 -21.18 16.51 43.16
N LEU A 232 -21.67 15.42 43.72
CA LEU A 232 -23.07 15.25 44.09
C LEU A 232 -23.50 16.56 44.76
N PRO A 233 -24.68 17.11 44.41
CA PRO A 233 -25.17 18.30 45.08
C PRO A 233 -25.03 18.05 46.57
N THR A 234 -24.19 18.85 47.21
CA THR A 234 -23.92 18.73 48.64
C THR A 234 -25.27 18.99 49.29
N VAL A 235 -25.94 17.94 49.75
CA VAL A 235 -27.20 18.06 50.48
C VAL A 235 -26.86 18.81 51.76
N ARG A 236 -27.06 20.13 51.75
CA ARG A 236 -27.03 20.92 52.97
C ARG A 236 -28.25 20.52 53.78
N HIS A 237 -28.05 19.66 54.76
CA HIS A 237 -29.00 19.52 55.86
C HIS A 237 -28.97 20.83 56.65
N SER A 238 -29.93 21.71 56.36
CA SER A 238 -30.29 22.81 57.26
C SER A 238 -30.94 22.20 58.50
N ALA A 239 -30.18 22.10 59.59
CA ALA A 239 -30.71 21.84 60.91
C ALA A 239 -31.47 23.08 61.39
N SER A 240 -32.80 22.98 61.45
CA SER A 240 -33.65 23.90 62.18
C SER A 240 -33.57 23.57 63.68
N ALA A 241 -33.08 24.51 64.47
CA ALA A 241 -33.19 24.54 65.92
C ALA A 241 -34.32 25.51 66.31
#